data_AF-A0A5J4PJ13-F1
#
_entry.id   AF-A0A5J4PJ13-F1
#
_cell.length_a   1.000
_cell.length_b   1.000
_cell.length_c   1.000
_cell.angle_alpha   90.00
_cell.angle_beta   90.00
_cell.angle_gamma   90.00
#
_symmetry.space_group_name_H-M   'P 1'
#
loop_
_entity.id
_entity.type
_entity.pdbx_description
1 polymer ?
#
loop_
_entity_poly.entity_id
_entity_poly.type
_entity_poly.pdbx_seq_one_letter_code
_entity_poly.pdbx_strand_id
1 'polypeptide(L)'
;GIPRKISIGKQAITFKQTAPKNFCFRGEITPLVVAALKEIGKDKVNLEELQKIKNVLSLESKEIVIADAYIAPRWITGIFLSLINS
;
A
#
# COMPACT_ATOMS: atom_id res chain seq x y z
N GLY A 1 9.92 -20.97 -6.02
CA GLY A 1 10.12 -21.46 -7.40
C GLY A 1 11.37 -20.83 -7.98
N ILE A 2 12.23 -21.63 -8.61
CA ILE A 2 13.47 -21.16 -9.26
C ILE A 2 13.06 -20.19 -10.36
N PRO A 3 13.55 -18.93 -10.40
CA PRO A 3 13.22 -17.98 -11.44
C PRO A 3 13.61 -18.58 -12.79
N ARG A 4 12.61 -18.88 -13.63
CA ARG A 4 12.82 -19.53 -14.92
C ARG A 4 13.47 -18.50 -15.84
N LYS A 5 14.72 -18.72 -16.23
CA LYS A 5 15.38 -17.97 -17.29
C LYS A 5 15.11 -18.71 -18.59
N ILE A 6 14.41 -18.06 -19.53
CA ILE A 6 14.10 -18.65 -20.85
C ILE A 6 14.92 -17.89 -21.88
N SER A 7 15.73 -18.60 -22.67
CA SER A 7 16.50 -18.02 -23.76
C SER A 7 15.81 -18.32 -25.09
N ILE A 8 15.49 -17.28 -25.86
CA ILE A 8 14.94 -17.38 -27.22
C ILE A 8 15.91 -16.66 -28.15
N GLY A 9 16.66 -17.45 -28.94
CA GLY A 9 17.69 -16.91 -29.84
C GLY A 9 18.77 -16.10 -29.10
N LYS A 10 18.91 -14.82 -29.44
CA LYS A 10 19.88 -13.88 -28.82
C LYS A 10 19.33 -13.13 -27.59
N GLN A 11 18.06 -13.33 -27.24
CA GLN A 11 17.41 -12.62 -26.13
C GLN A 11 17.12 -13.57 -24.98
N ALA A 12 17.43 -13.14 -23.75
CA ALA A 12 17.16 -13.89 -22.53
C ALA A 12 16.08 -13.19 -21.72
N ILE A 13 14.95 -13.87 -21.52
CA ILE A 13 13.85 -13.39 -20.67
C ILE A 13 14.11 -13.91 -19.26
N THR A 14 14.37 -12.99 -18.32
CA THR A 14 14.57 -13.31 -16.91
C THR A 14 13.32 -12.92 -16.13
N PHE A 15 12.55 -13.91 -15.68
CA PHE A 15 11.40 -13.66 -14.81
C PHE A 15 11.89 -13.32 -13.41
N LYS A 16 11.86 -12.02 -13.05
CA LYS A 16 12.09 -11.58 -11.68
C LYS A 16 10.88 -11.95 -10.83
N GLN A 17 11.11 -12.51 -9.64
CA GLN A 17 10.04 -12.75 -8.68
C GLN A 17 9.55 -11.39 -8.16
N THR A 18 8.42 -10.91 -8.68
CA THR A 18 7.84 -9.63 -8.28
C THR A 18 6.47 -9.87 -7.66
N ALA A 19 6.46 -10.19 -6.36
CA ALA A 19 5.38 -9.73 -5.49
C ALA A 19 5.96 -8.49 -4.78
N PRO A 20 5.78 -7.28 -5.32
CA PRO A 20 6.21 -6.10 -4.58
C PRO A 20 5.44 -6.10 -3.26
N LYS A 21 6.14 -5.91 -2.13
CA LYS A 21 5.52 -5.80 -0.78
C LYS A 21 4.34 -4.83 -0.76
N ASN A 22 4.35 -3.85 -1.67
CA ASN A 22 3.26 -2.90 -1.94
C ASN A 22 1.99 -3.50 -2.55
N PHE A 23 1.91 -4.81 -2.79
CA PHE A 23 0.73 -5.51 -3.30
C PHE A 23 0.25 -6.59 -2.33
N CYS A 24 0.89 -6.72 -1.17
CA CYS A 24 0.53 -7.69 -0.13
C CYS A 24 -0.56 -7.16 0.83
N PHE A 25 -1.24 -6.08 0.46
CA PHE A 25 -2.34 -5.54 1.24
C PHE A 25 -3.52 -6.52 1.23
N ARG A 26 -4.12 -6.73 2.39
CA ARG A 26 -5.31 -7.58 2.56
C ARG A 26 -6.58 -6.83 2.17
N GLY A 27 -6.59 -5.51 2.37
CA GLY A 27 -7.71 -4.65 2.02
C GLY A 27 -7.75 -4.31 0.53
N GLU A 28 -8.94 -4.11 0.01
CA GLU A 28 -9.14 -3.57 -1.35
C GLU A 28 -8.96 -2.05 -1.34
N ILE A 29 -9.28 -1.40 -0.22
CA ILE A 29 -9.27 0.06 -0.09
C ILE A 29 -7.88 0.55 0.36
N THR A 30 -7.21 -0.19 1.25
CA THR A 30 -5.90 0.20 1.75
C THR A 30 -4.83 0.47 0.68
N PRO A 31 -4.63 -0.34 -0.38
CA PRO A 31 -3.68 -0.02 -1.45
C PRO A 31 -4.00 1.28 -2.18
N LEU A 32 -5.28 1.60 -2.38
CA LEU A 32 -5.73 2.85 -3.01
C LEU A 32 -5.39 4.05 -2.13
N VAL A 33 -5.66 3.96 -0.83
CA VAL A 33 -5.33 5.02 0.14
C VAL A 33 -3.82 5.23 0.23
N VAL A 34 -3.03 4.15 0.25
CA VAL A 34 -1.57 4.20 0.25
C VAL A 34 -1.04 4.86 -1.03
N ALA A 35 -1.63 4.55 -2.20
CA ALA A 35 -1.27 5.16 -3.46
C ALA A 35 -1.59 6.67 -3.48
N ALA A 36 -2.80 7.05 -3.07
CA ALA A 36 -3.22 8.45 -2.98
C ALA A 36 -2.31 9.26 -2.04
N LEU A 37 -2.02 8.73 -0.84
CA LEU A 37 -1.10 9.36 0.10
C LEU A 37 0.30 9.52 -0.49
N LYS A 38 0.81 8.50 -1.19
CA LYS A 38 2.11 8.58 -1.87
C LYS A 38 2.14 9.66 -2.95
N GLU A 39 1.05 9.82 -3.70
CA GLU A 39 0.94 10.81 -4.77
C GLU A 39 0.86 12.24 -4.24
N ILE A 40 0.11 12.45 -3.15
CA ILE A 40 0.04 13.74 -2.45
C ILE A 40 1.41 14.10 -1.85
N GLY A 41 2.06 13.13 -1.21
CA GLY A 41 3.32 13.30 -0.50
C GLY A 41 3.13 13.81 0.93
N LYS A 42 4.04 13.40 1.82
CA LYS A 42 3.96 13.63 3.29
C LYS A 42 3.74 15.10 3.68
N ASP A 43 4.35 16.03 2.95
CA ASP A 43 4.33 17.46 3.28
C ASP A 43 3.08 18.21 2.78
N LYS A 44 2.23 17.57 1.96
CA LYS A 44 1.04 18.20 1.36
C LYS A 44 -0.29 17.60 1.84
N VAL A 45 -0.25 16.71 2.83
CA VAL A 45 -1.47 16.09 3.36
C VAL A 45 -2.22 17.12 4.23
N ASN A 46 -3.35 17.60 3.71
CA ASN A 46 -4.24 18.53 4.43
C ASN A 46 -5.22 17.79 5.34
N LEU A 47 -5.80 18.50 6.30
CA LEU A 47 -6.82 17.97 7.22
C LEU A 47 -8.08 17.46 6.49
N GLU A 48 -8.48 18.13 5.40
CA GLU A 48 -9.62 17.70 4.59
C GLU A 48 -9.38 16.35 3.91
N GLU A 49 -8.16 16.12 3.43
CA GLU A 49 -7.74 14.85 2.84
C GLU A 49 -7.73 13.74 3.90
N LEU A 50 -7.25 14.03 5.12
CA LEU A 50 -7.29 13.09 6.24
C LEU A 50 -8.73 12.71 6.62
N GLN A 51 -9.67 13.65 6.60
CA GLN A 51 -11.08 13.38 6.86
C GLN A 51 -11.69 12.46 5.80
N LYS A 52 -11.42 12.72 4.51
CA LYS A 52 -11.86 11.83 3.42
C LYS A 52 -11.27 10.42 3.58
N ILE A 53 -9.98 10.32 3.89
CA ILE A 53 -9.31 9.04 4.10
C ILE A 53 -9.92 8.31 5.31
N LYS A 54 -10.25 9.01 6.41
CA LYS A 54 -10.94 8.42 7.57
C LYS A 54 -12.28 7.82 7.17
N ASN A 55 -13.08 8.55 6.38
CA ASN A 55 -14.37 8.07 5.91
C ASN A 55 -14.23 6.83 5.01
N VAL A 56 -13.27 6.85 4.08
CA VAL A 56 -13.00 5.74 3.17
C VAL A 56 -12.50 4.51 3.92
N LEU A 57 -11.59 4.67 4.90
CA LEU A 57 -11.11 3.57 5.76
C LEU A 57 -12.20 3.02 6.68
N SER A 58 -13.21 3.81 7.04
CA SER A 58 -14.33 3.36 7.87
C SER A 58 -15.26 2.39 7.14
N LEU A 59 -15.17 2.32 5.80
CA LEU A 59 -15.88 1.31 4.99
C LEU A 59 -15.22 -0.07 5.07
N GLU A 60 -13.95 -0.14 5.46
CA GLU A 60 -13.18 -1.39 5.59
C GLU A 60 -13.09 -1.83 7.06
N SER A 61 -12.80 -3.12 7.27
CA SER A 61 -12.62 -3.65 8.63
C SER A 61 -11.33 -3.12 9.26
N LYS A 62 -11.43 -2.59 10.49
CA LYS A 62 -10.28 -2.03 11.23
C LYS A 62 -9.10 -3.01 11.34
N GLU A 63 -9.39 -4.30 11.50
CA GLU A 63 -8.38 -5.36 11.60
C GLU A 63 -7.52 -5.48 10.32
N ILE A 64 -8.15 -5.31 9.16
CA ILE A 64 -7.49 -5.34 7.85
C ILE A 64 -6.58 -4.11 7.71
N VAL A 65 -7.09 -2.93 8.03
CA VAL A 65 -6.34 -1.67 8.00
C VAL A 65 -5.12 -1.74 8.91
N ILE A 66 -5.24 -2.32 10.11
CA ILE A 66 -4.13 -2.50 11.04
C ILE A 66 -3.06 -3.42 10.43
N ALA A 67 -3.46 -4.57 9.88
CA ALA A 67 -2.52 -5.50 9.24
C ALA A 67 -1.77 -4.84 8.08
N ASP A 68 -2.48 -4.04 7.28
CA ASP A 68 -1.92 -3.35 6.11
C ASP A 68 -1.07 -2.13 6.49
N ALA A 69 -1.35 -1.49 7.62
CA ALA A 69 -0.54 -0.41 8.17
C ALA A 69 0.90 -0.88 8.45
N TYR A 70 1.10 -2.15 8.83
CA TYR A 70 2.43 -2.73 9.04
C TYR A 70 3.21 -2.96 7.73
N ILE A 71 2.51 -3.07 6.60
CA ILE A 71 3.10 -3.27 5.27
C ILE A 71 3.44 -1.92 4.62
N ALA A 72 2.69 -0.87 4.96
CA ALA A 72 2.86 0.48 4.43
C ALA A 72 4.17 1.18 4.91
N PRO A 73 4.63 2.22 4.19
CA PRO A 73 5.72 3.08 4.65
C PRO A 73 5.44 3.71 6.01
N ARG A 74 6.49 3.84 6.84
CA ARG A 74 6.42 4.28 8.25
C ARG A 74 5.57 5.53 8.52
N TRP A 75 5.60 6.50 7.61
CA TRP A 75 4.83 7.75 7.79
C TRP A 75 3.33 7.57 7.51
N ILE A 76 2.95 6.67 6.59
CA ILE A 76 1.55 6.30 6.32
C ILE A 76 1.01 5.46 7.49
N THR A 77 1.82 4.56 8.04
CA THR A 77 1.48 3.83 9.27
C THR A 77 1.14 4.78 10.40
N GLY A 78 1.90 5.87 10.56
CA GLY A 78 1.62 6.91 11.56
C GLY A 78 0.25 7.57 11.37
N ILE A 79 -0.14 7.83 10.12
CA ILE A 79 -1.47 8.38 9.78
C ILE A 79 -2.57 7.37 10.15
N PHE A 80 -2.45 6.11 9.72
CA PHE A 80 -3.45 5.08 10.03
C PHE A 80 -3.62 4.85 11.53
N LEU A 81 -2.52 4.78 12.29
CA LEU A 81 -2.58 4.64 13.75
C LEU A 81 -3.23 5.86 14.41
N SER A 82 -2.98 7.07 13.91
CA SER A 82 -3.63 8.28 14.40
C SER A 82 -5.13 8.27 14.13
N LEU A 83 -5.56 7.78 12.96
CA LEU A 83 -6.97 7.74 12.57
C LEU A 83 -7.78 6.67 13.31
N ILE A 84 -7.14 5.56 13.71
CA ILE A 84 -7.79 4.45 14.44
C ILE A 84 -7.94 4.77 15.94
N ASN A 85 -6.95 5.45 16.54
CA ASN A 85 -6.96 5.81 17.96
C ASN A 85 -7.70 7.13 18.26
N SER A 86 -8.29 7.79 17.26
CA SER A 86 -9.04 9.07 17.38
C SER A 86 -10.54 8.93 17.13
#